data_AF-A0A6J1U9V9-F1
#
_entry.id   AF-A0A6J1U9V9-F1
#
_cell.length_a   1.000
_cell.length_b   1.000
_cell.length_c   1.000
_cell.angle_alpha   90.00
_cell.angle_beta   90.00
_cell.angle_gamma   90.00
#
_symmetry.space_group_name_H-M   'P 1'
#
loop_
_entity.id
_entity.type
_entity.pdbx_description
1 polymer ?
#
loop_
_entity_poly.entity_id
_entity_poly.type
_entity_poly.pdbx_seq_one_letter_code
_entity_poly.pdbx_strand_id
1 'polypeptide(L)'
;MQEDEPGGGGAGAGGSALGEPKGFWSQNILDYFLNTKQIKTRDGAEIIWYHRANSKQHMKEAIQSAAHMIEADVLLYDNHPVMAHPPETNSDNSLKEWLNEIKNTNKGIKLDFKSLEAVNPSMKLLGDLHLRQPVWINADILLGPKGNHPVDAKGFLDTVISYFPDVTLSLGWTTGRINSKCNTGYSLAMVQEMAELCRDRTQPITFAARADLVCRSKSELLWLLQQSNRYTLTIWTGKDDEYSVDDLLFIRASFDKCRVFYDILEPQNSEFRKAIGI
;
A
#
# COMPACT_ATOMS: atom_id res chain seq x y z
N MET A 1 -72.34 5.66 -1.80
CA MET A 1 -71.83 6.51 -0.71
C MET A 1 -71.19 5.56 0.28
N GLN A 2 -69.86 5.36 0.20
CA GLN A 2 -68.84 6.03 1.04
C GLN A 2 -69.00 5.64 2.52
N GLU A 3 -67.97 5.28 3.29
CA GLU A 3 -66.58 4.83 3.11
C GLU A 3 -66.10 4.48 4.55
N ASP A 4 -65.03 3.69 4.64
CA ASP A 4 -64.02 3.62 5.71
C ASP A 4 -64.22 2.83 7.03
N GLU A 5 -63.39 1.78 7.14
CA GLU A 5 -62.86 1.20 8.39
C GLU A 5 -61.43 1.74 8.67
N PRO A 6 -60.99 1.86 9.94
CA PRO A 6 -59.59 2.07 10.25
C PRO A 6 -58.88 0.83 10.84
N GLY A 7 -57.92 0.35 10.04
CA GLY A 7 -56.59 -0.19 10.35
C GLY A 7 -56.16 -0.52 11.79
N GLY A 8 -55.83 -1.81 11.99
CA GLY A 8 -54.97 -2.29 13.08
C GLY A 8 -53.49 -2.24 12.70
N GLY A 9 -52.68 -1.53 13.48
CA GLY A 9 -51.22 -1.48 13.36
C GLY A 9 -50.54 -2.47 14.31
N GLY A 10 -50.05 -3.59 13.77
CA GLY A 10 -49.16 -4.51 14.48
C GLY A 10 -47.69 -4.09 14.31
N ALA A 11 -47.00 -3.86 15.43
CA ALA A 11 -45.57 -3.52 15.47
C ALA A 11 -44.71 -4.73 15.09
N GLY A 12 -44.00 -4.63 13.97
CA GLY A 12 -42.95 -5.56 13.57
C GLY A 12 -41.64 -5.24 14.29
N ALA A 13 -41.11 -6.21 15.03
CA ALA A 13 -39.81 -6.15 15.68
C ALA A 13 -38.69 -6.03 14.62
N GLY A 14 -37.94 -4.92 14.68
CA GLY A 14 -36.73 -4.71 13.88
C GLY A 14 -35.60 -5.61 14.36
N GLY A 15 -35.35 -6.70 13.62
CA GLY A 15 -34.12 -7.48 13.75
C GLY A 15 -32.94 -6.63 13.25
N SER A 16 -31.92 -6.48 14.10
CA SER A 16 -30.69 -5.78 13.75
C SER A 16 -30.03 -6.46 12.56
N ALA A 17 -29.80 -5.72 11.48
CA ALA A 17 -28.93 -6.16 10.40
C ALA A 17 -27.53 -6.42 10.98
N LEU A 18 -27.15 -7.69 11.03
CA LEU A 18 -25.76 -8.10 11.15
C LEU A 18 -25.01 -7.40 10.00
N GLY A 19 -24.03 -6.56 10.34
CA GLY A 19 -23.26 -5.80 9.37
C GLY A 19 -22.71 -6.69 8.27
N GLU A 20 -22.80 -6.20 7.03
CA GLU A 20 -22.18 -6.86 5.87
C GLU A 20 -20.72 -7.21 6.20
N PRO A 21 -20.20 -8.37 5.70
CA PRO A 21 -18.80 -8.71 5.90
C PRO A 21 -17.95 -7.56 5.37
N LYS A 22 -17.15 -6.93 6.25
CA LYS A 22 -16.14 -5.94 5.84
C LYS A 22 -15.38 -6.50 4.63
N GLY A 23 -15.43 -5.79 3.50
CA GLY A 23 -14.89 -6.29 2.24
C GLY A 23 -13.41 -6.67 2.35
N PHE A 24 -13.00 -7.65 1.54
CA PHE A 24 -11.62 -8.18 1.47
C PHE A 24 -10.54 -7.09 1.32
N TRP A 25 -10.90 -5.95 0.73
CA TRP A 25 -10.07 -4.76 0.53
C TRP A 25 -9.48 -4.17 1.81
N SER A 26 -10.18 -4.36 2.93
CA SER A 26 -9.84 -3.78 4.24
C SER A 26 -9.09 -4.74 5.17
N GLN A 27 -8.90 -5.99 4.75
CA GLN A 27 -8.29 -7.00 5.59
C GLN A 27 -6.82 -6.68 5.81
N ASN A 28 -6.40 -6.67 7.07
CA ASN A 28 -4.99 -6.56 7.43
C ASN A 28 -4.21 -7.69 6.77
N ILE A 29 -3.12 -7.36 6.06
CA ILE A 29 -2.39 -8.35 5.27
C ILE A 29 -1.75 -9.44 6.13
N LEU A 30 -1.30 -9.11 7.35
CA LEU A 30 -0.75 -10.13 8.26
C LEU A 30 -1.83 -11.15 8.61
N ASP A 31 -3.04 -10.69 8.91
CA ASP A 31 -4.15 -11.57 9.25
C ASP A 31 -4.60 -12.40 8.03
N TYR A 32 -4.60 -11.82 6.82
CA TYR A 32 -4.88 -12.56 5.59
C TYR A 32 -3.84 -13.68 5.34
N PHE A 33 -2.54 -13.35 5.41
CA PHE A 33 -1.48 -14.32 5.16
C PHE A 33 -1.34 -15.36 6.28
N LEU A 34 -1.71 -15.03 7.52
CA LEU A 34 -1.83 -16.02 8.60
C LEU A 34 -3.00 -16.98 8.37
N ASN A 35 -4.18 -16.45 8.06
CA ASN A 35 -5.38 -17.26 7.83
C ASN A 35 -5.22 -18.19 6.62
N THR A 36 -4.44 -17.77 5.61
CA THR A 36 -4.07 -18.59 4.45
C THR A 36 -2.81 -19.43 4.66
N LYS A 37 -2.22 -19.42 5.87
CA LYS A 37 -1.04 -20.21 6.28
C LYS A 37 0.22 -19.95 5.43
N GLN A 38 0.35 -18.74 4.91
CA GLN A 38 1.51 -18.31 4.12
C GLN A 38 2.63 -17.71 5.00
N ILE A 39 2.26 -17.14 6.16
CA ILE A 39 3.20 -16.72 7.20
C ILE A 39 2.89 -17.43 8.52
N LYS A 40 3.87 -17.44 9.44
CA LYS A 40 3.79 -18.16 10.72
C LYS A 40 3.42 -17.23 11.88
N THR A 41 3.85 -15.98 11.84
CA THR A 41 3.63 -15.01 12.91
C THR A 41 3.14 -13.66 12.38
N ARG A 42 2.60 -12.82 13.27
CA ARG A 42 2.26 -11.41 12.95
C ARG A 42 3.56 -10.59 12.93
N ASP A 43 4.30 -10.71 11.84
CA ASP A 43 5.56 -9.99 11.64
C ASP A 43 5.62 -9.50 10.19
N GLY A 44 5.72 -8.18 10.00
CA GLY A 44 5.79 -7.59 8.67
C GLY A 44 7.06 -7.94 7.90
N ALA A 45 8.10 -8.44 8.57
CA ALA A 45 9.26 -9.03 7.91
C ALA A 45 8.97 -10.41 7.31
N GLU A 46 7.89 -11.11 7.68
CA GLU A 46 7.50 -12.36 7.00
C GLU A 46 6.83 -12.11 5.64
N ILE A 47 6.30 -10.91 5.40
CA ILE A 47 5.74 -10.55 4.10
C ILE A 47 6.89 -10.43 3.09
N ILE A 48 6.77 -11.17 1.98
CA ILE A 48 7.74 -11.18 0.90
C ILE A 48 7.14 -10.35 -0.23
N TRP A 49 7.92 -9.44 -0.79
CA TRP A 49 7.48 -8.52 -1.82
C TRP A 49 8.11 -8.90 -3.16
N TYR A 50 7.33 -8.83 -4.23
CA TYR A 50 7.86 -8.80 -5.58
C TYR A 50 7.73 -7.36 -6.10
N HIS A 51 8.88 -6.69 -6.26
CA HIS A 51 8.96 -5.30 -6.69
C HIS A 51 8.91 -5.18 -8.22
N ARG A 52 8.14 -4.21 -8.73
CA ARG A 52 8.06 -3.83 -10.15
C ARG A 52 7.71 -4.97 -11.09
N ALA A 53 6.59 -5.64 -10.82
CA ALA A 53 6.00 -6.64 -11.72
C ALA A 53 5.35 -6.02 -12.98
N ASN A 54 6.11 -5.17 -13.67
CA ASN A 54 5.60 -4.22 -14.66
C ASN A 54 5.41 -4.81 -16.05
N SER A 55 5.96 -5.99 -16.35
CA SER A 55 5.79 -6.67 -17.65
C SER A 55 5.00 -7.96 -17.52
N LYS A 56 4.52 -8.53 -18.63
CA LYS A 56 3.88 -9.86 -18.61
C LYS A 56 4.83 -10.93 -18.10
N GLN A 57 6.12 -10.80 -18.41
CA GLN A 57 7.15 -11.70 -17.92
C GLN A 57 7.29 -11.60 -16.39
N HIS A 58 7.55 -10.41 -15.86
CA HIS A 58 7.76 -10.23 -14.41
C HIS A 58 6.51 -10.55 -13.60
N MET A 59 5.32 -10.26 -14.12
CA MET A 59 4.07 -10.67 -13.49
C MET A 59 3.96 -12.20 -13.36
N LYS A 60 4.29 -12.96 -14.42
CA LYS A 60 4.29 -14.43 -14.37
C LYS A 60 5.32 -14.98 -13.39
N GLU A 61 6.52 -14.40 -13.38
CA GLU A 61 7.56 -14.72 -12.41
C GLU A 61 7.08 -14.45 -10.97
N ALA A 62 6.45 -13.30 -10.73
CA ALA A 62 5.91 -12.91 -9.42
C ALA A 62 4.82 -13.88 -8.93
N ILE A 63 3.89 -14.28 -9.81
CA ILE A 63 2.83 -15.25 -9.50
C ILE A 63 3.43 -16.60 -9.06
N GLN A 64 4.49 -17.05 -9.73
CA GLN A 64 5.15 -18.34 -9.45
C GLN A 64 6.13 -18.28 -8.27
N SER A 65 6.54 -17.08 -7.86
CA SER A 65 7.50 -16.88 -6.78
C SER A 65 6.91 -17.13 -5.38
N ALA A 66 7.78 -17.11 -4.38
CA ALA A 66 7.40 -17.13 -2.97
C ALA A 66 6.83 -15.80 -2.45
N ALA A 67 6.73 -14.75 -3.30
CA ALA A 67 6.22 -13.46 -2.86
C ALA A 67 4.78 -13.56 -2.33
N HIS A 68 4.48 -12.78 -1.30
CA HIS A 68 3.14 -12.65 -0.74
C HIS A 68 2.40 -11.48 -1.38
N MET A 69 3.08 -10.35 -1.54
CA MET A 69 2.58 -9.14 -2.18
C MET A 69 3.28 -8.93 -3.52
N ILE A 70 2.51 -8.62 -4.56
CA ILE A 70 3.04 -8.21 -5.86
C ILE A 70 2.78 -6.72 -6.02
N GLU A 71 3.87 -5.97 -6.16
CA GLU A 71 3.86 -4.55 -6.43
C GLU A 71 4.06 -4.30 -7.93
N ALA A 72 3.32 -3.35 -8.48
CA ALA A 72 3.54 -2.89 -9.84
C ALA A 72 3.16 -1.40 -9.97
N ASP A 73 3.93 -0.71 -10.81
CA ASP A 73 3.77 0.71 -11.07
C ASP A 73 2.72 0.95 -12.15
N VAL A 74 1.88 1.98 -11.97
CA VAL A 74 0.79 2.30 -12.88
C VAL A 74 0.99 3.69 -13.47
N LEU A 75 0.98 3.73 -14.80
CA LEU A 75 0.97 4.94 -15.63
C LEU A 75 -0.21 4.91 -16.60
N LEU A 76 -0.52 6.07 -17.18
CA LEU A 76 -1.49 6.18 -18.26
C LEU A 76 -0.76 6.25 -19.60
N TYR A 77 -1.05 5.31 -20.50
CA TYR A 77 -0.56 5.30 -21.88
C TYR A 77 -1.74 5.20 -22.84
N ASP A 78 -1.84 6.11 -23.80
CA ASP A 78 -2.93 6.16 -24.77
C ASP A 78 -4.33 6.04 -24.12
N ASN A 79 -4.56 6.80 -23.04
CA ASN A 79 -5.78 6.78 -22.22
C ASN A 79 -6.11 5.44 -21.52
N HIS A 80 -5.16 4.50 -21.44
CA HIS A 80 -5.32 3.22 -20.76
C HIS A 80 -4.26 3.03 -19.67
N PRO A 81 -4.62 2.52 -18.48
CA PRO A 81 -3.62 2.20 -17.46
C PRO A 81 -2.74 1.01 -17.89
N VAL A 82 -1.43 1.21 -17.79
CA VAL A 82 -0.40 0.22 -18.12
C VAL A 82 0.58 0.06 -16.96
N MET A 83 1.18 -1.11 -16.88
CA MET A 83 2.12 -1.46 -15.82
C MET A 83 3.52 -0.91 -16.16
N ALA A 84 3.87 0.30 -15.73
CA ALA A 84 5.11 0.95 -16.13
C ALA A 84 5.63 1.93 -15.07
N HIS A 85 6.95 2.07 -15.00
CA HIS A 85 7.66 3.03 -14.15
C HIS A 85 8.54 3.91 -15.03
N PRO A 86 8.61 5.23 -14.82
CA PRO A 86 9.53 6.09 -15.57
C PRO A 86 11.01 5.64 -15.48
N PRO A 87 11.80 5.71 -16.56
CA PRO A 87 11.52 6.44 -17.81
C PRO A 87 10.63 5.69 -18.79
N GLU A 88 10.30 4.43 -18.56
CA GLU A 88 9.34 3.70 -19.37
C GLU A 88 7.94 4.30 -19.20
N THR A 89 7.30 4.65 -20.32
CA THR A 89 5.95 5.24 -20.35
C THR A 89 4.89 4.27 -20.85
N ASN A 90 5.29 3.07 -21.25
CA ASN A 90 4.40 2.00 -21.73
C ASN A 90 4.96 0.63 -21.34
N SER A 91 4.12 -0.41 -21.47
CA SER A 91 4.45 -1.79 -21.19
C SER A 91 3.69 -2.76 -22.10
N ASP A 92 4.18 -4.00 -22.18
CA ASP A 92 3.48 -5.11 -22.83
C ASP A 92 2.28 -5.64 -22.01
N ASN A 93 2.05 -5.07 -20.83
CA ASN A 93 1.04 -5.46 -19.87
C ASN A 93 0.15 -4.28 -19.47
N SER A 94 -1.11 -4.31 -19.87
CA SER A 94 -2.12 -3.38 -19.35
C SER A 94 -2.49 -3.74 -17.90
N LEU A 95 -2.99 -2.77 -17.13
CA LEU A 95 -3.52 -3.04 -15.78
C LEU A 95 -4.64 -4.08 -15.82
N LYS A 96 -5.49 -4.04 -16.84
CA LYS A 96 -6.60 -5.00 -17.00
C LYS A 96 -6.10 -6.43 -17.21
N GLU A 97 -5.10 -6.63 -18.06
CA GLU A 97 -4.49 -7.95 -18.26
C GLU A 97 -3.82 -8.44 -16.97
N TRP A 98 -3.04 -7.56 -16.33
CA TRP A 98 -2.33 -7.86 -15.10
C TRP A 98 -3.27 -8.29 -13.96
N LEU A 99 -4.37 -7.55 -13.75
CA LEU A 99 -5.37 -7.89 -12.74
C LEU A 99 -6.10 -9.20 -13.06
N ASN A 100 -6.34 -9.50 -14.35
CA ASN A 100 -7.01 -10.74 -14.74
C ASN A 100 -6.20 -12.00 -14.47
N GLU A 101 -4.87 -11.89 -14.50
CA GLU A 101 -3.97 -12.98 -14.13
C GLU A 101 -3.89 -13.11 -12.61
N ILE A 102 -3.69 -12.01 -11.89
CA ILE A 102 -3.46 -12.04 -10.44
C ILE A 102 -4.73 -12.33 -9.62
N LYS A 103 -5.93 -11.99 -10.12
CA LYS A 103 -7.20 -12.27 -9.40
C LYS A 103 -7.43 -13.74 -9.05
N ASN A 104 -6.77 -14.66 -9.77
CA ASN A 104 -6.91 -16.11 -9.57
C ASN A 104 -5.83 -16.69 -8.65
N THR A 105 -5.04 -15.84 -8.01
CA THR A 105 -3.96 -16.24 -7.11
C THR A 105 -4.35 -16.02 -5.65
N ASN A 106 -3.43 -16.31 -4.73
CA ASN A 106 -3.55 -15.99 -3.31
C ASN A 106 -2.65 -14.80 -2.91
N LYS A 107 -2.13 -14.06 -3.89
CA LYS A 107 -1.18 -12.96 -3.72
C LYS A 107 -1.94 -11.67 -3.41
N GLY A 108 -1.38 -10.85 -2.52
CA GLY A 108 -1.87 -9.48 -2.35
C GLY A 108 -1.33 -8.57 -3.46
N ILE A 109 -2.00 -7.44 -3.67
CA ILE A 109 -1.69 -6.48 -4.73
C ILE A 109 -1.27 -5.15 -4.09
N LYS A 110 -0.22 -4.52 -4.63
CA LYS A 110 0.10 -3.11 -4.38
C LYS A 110 0.23 -2.39 -5.73
N LEU A 111 -0.62 -1.41 -5.99
CA LEU A 111 -0.56 -0.62 -7.22
C LEU A 111 0.05 0.74 -6.93
N ASP A 112 1.21 1.04 -7.51
CA ASP A 112 1.97 2.25 -7.29
C ASP A 112 1.77 3.29 -8.40
N PHE A 113 0.92 4.28 -8.12
CA PHE A 113 0.56 5.31 -9.07
C PHE A 113 1.64 6.39 -9.16
N LYS A 114 2.16 6.59 -10.39
CA LYS A 114 3.14 7.64 -10.69
C LYS A 114 2.54 8.92 -11.22
N SER A 115 1.24 8.91 -11.51
CA SER A 115 0.51 10.08 -12.02
C SER A 115 -0.97 10.01 -11.64
N LEU A 116 -1.61 11.18 -11.49
CA LEU A 116 -3.01 11.27 -11.11
C LEU A 116 -3.95 10.79 -12.23
N GLU A 117 -3.56 11.01 -13.48
CA GLU A 117 -4.34 10.70 -14.67
C GLU A 117 -4.65 9.20 -14.79
N ALA A 118 -3.77 8.33 -14.26
CA ALA A 118 -3.96 6.89 -14.25
C ALA A 118 -4.94 6.42 -13.17
N VAL A 119 -5.20 7.22 -12.12
CA VAL A 119 -5.95 6.78 -10.92
C VAL A 119 -7.40 6.46 -11.25
N ASN A 120 -8.15 7.41 -11.83
CA ASN A 120 -9.58 7.21 -12.09
C ASN A 120 -9.88 6.04 -13.05
N PRO A 121 -9.21 5.91 -14.21
CA PRO A 121 -9.40 4.75 -15.08
C PRO A 121 -9.03 3.43 -14.40
N SER A 122 -8.01 3.43 -13.54
CA SER A 122 -7.60 2.24 -12.79
C SER A 122 -8.60 1.83 -11.71
N MET A 123 -9.18 2.79 -10.99
CA MET A 123 -10.22 2.50 -9.99
C MET A 123 -11.47 1.89 -10.63
N LYS A 124 -11.86 2.35 -11.82
CA LYS A 124 -12.94 1.73 -12.61
C LYS A 124 -12.64 0.27 -12.94
N LEU A 125 -11.45 -0.01 -13.47
CA LEU A 125 -11.04 -1.39 -13.80
C LEU A 125 -11.00 -2.30 -12.58
N LEU A 126 -10.54 -1.80 -11.43
CA LEU A 126 -10.58 -2.54 -10.17
C LEU A 126 -12.01 -2.81 -9.70
N GLY A 127 -12.91 -1.82 -9.84
CA GLY A 127 -14.30 -1.93 -9.41
C GLY A 127 -15.11 -2.95 -10.20
N ASP A 128 -14.75 -3.16 -11.46
CA ASP A 128 -15.31 -4.21 -12.31
C ASP A 128 -14.88 -5.63 -11.88
N LEU A 129 -13.87 -5.75 -11.01
CA LEU A 129 -13.32 -7.03 -10.55
C LEU A 129 -13.74 -7.35 -9.11
N HIS A 130 -14.19 -8.59 -8.91
CA HIS A 130 -14.48 -9.12 -7.59
C HIS A 130 -13.21 -9.75 -6.98
N LEU A 131 -12.28 -8.90 -6.54
CA LEU A 131 -11.06 -9.37 -5.89
C LEU A 131 -11.35 -9.86 -4.45
N ARG A 132 -10.72 -10.98 -4.08
CA ARG A 132 -10.83 -11.59 -2.74
C ARG A 132 -9.54 -11.48 -1.92
N GLN A 133 -8.53 -10.86 -2.50
CA GLN A 133 -7.20 -10.69 -1.91
C GLN A 133 -6.98 -9.25 -1.48
N PRO A 134 -6.07 -8.98 -0.53
CA PRO A 134 -5.78 -7.62 -0.09
C PRO A 134 -5.22 -6.77 -1.24
N VAL A 135 -5.65 -5.52 -1.30
CA VAL A 135 -5.16 -4.54 -2.28
C VAL A 135 -4.75 -3.27 -1.59
N TRP A 136 -3.55 -2.80 -1.90
CA TRP A 136 -2.96 -1.56 -1.44
C TRP A 136 -2.86 -0.59 -2.62
N ILE A 137 -3.32 0.63 -2.42
CA ILE A 137 -3.23 1.69 -3.42
C ILE A 137 -2.16 2.67 -2.97
N ASN A 138 -1.06 2.72 -3.72
CA ASN A 138 0.14 3.44 -3.38
C ASN A 138 0.32 4.70 -4.23
N ALA A 139 0.80 5.78 -3.62
CA ALA A 139 1.39 6.92 -4.33
C ALA A 139 2.30 7.74 -3.41
N ASP A 140 3.32 8.34 -4.00
CA ASP A 140 4.09 9.41 -3.36
C ASP A 140 3.35 10.73 -3.53
N ILE A 141 2.67 11.18 -2.47
CA ILE A 141 1.73 12.31 -2.51
C ILE A 141 2.27 13.58 -1.85
N LEU A 142 3.42 13.50 -1.17
CA LEU A 142 4.07 14.63 -0.52
C LEU A 142 5.54 14.76 -0.93
N LEU A 143 6.10 15.95 -0.73
CA LEU A 143 7.52 16.19 -0.94
C LEU A 143 8.33 15.68 0.25
N GLY A 144 9.26 14.78 -0.03
CA GLY A 144 10.25 14.30 0.92
C GLY A 144 11.61 14.95 0.70
N PRO A 145 12.65 14.45 1.39
CA PRO A 145 14.02 14.91 1.21
C PRO A 145 14.46 14.85 -0.26
N LYS A 146 14.76 16.02 -0.84
CA LYS A 146 15.16 16.19 -2.26
C LYS A 146 14.15 15.65 -3.27
N GLY A 147 12.92 15.38 -2.86
CA GLY A 147 11.84 14.95 -3.73
C GLY A 147 11.43 16.03 -4.72
N ASN A 148 10.75 15.60 -5.78
CA ASN A 148 10.12 16.47 -6.76
C ASN A 148 8.81 15.83 -7.24
N HIS A 149 7.91 16.65 -7.77
CA HIS A 149 6.71 16.21 -8.50
C HIS A 149 5.89 15.09 -7.83
N PRO A 150 5.40 15.26 -6.59
CA PRO A 150 4.46 14.31 -6.00
C PRO A 150 3.15 14.27 -6.79
N VAL A 151 2.44 13.14 -6.70
CA VAL A 151 1.06 13.03 -7.17
C VAL A 151 0.17 13.96 -6.32
N ASP A 152 -0.80 14.63 -6.94
CA ASP A 152 -1.73 15.50 -6.22
C ASP A 152 -2.46 14.73 -5.11
N ALA A 153 -2.15 15.08 -3.85
CA ALA A 153 -2.61 14.36 -2.67
C ALA A 153 -4.14 14.33 -2.58
N LYS A 154 -4.79 15.47 -2.78
CA LYS A 154 -6.24 15.60 -2.64
C LYS A 154 -6.97 14.81 -3.72
N GLY A 155 -6.60 15.01 -4.99
CA GLY A 155 -7.19 14.31 -6.13
C GLY A 155 -6.99 12.80 -6.06
N PHE A 156 -5.80 12.35 -5.63
CA PHE A 156 -5.53 10.92 -5.42
C PHE A 156 -6.44 10.35 -4.33
N LEU A 157 -6.42 10.93 -3.12
CA LEU A 157 -7.20 10.44 -1.99
C LEU A 157 -8.70 10.48 -2.26
N ASP A 158 -9.23 11.60 -2.76
CA ASP A 158 -10.65 11.75 -3.06
C ASP A 158 -11.12 10.72 -4.10
N THR A 159 -10.32 10.50 -5.16
CA THR A 159 -10.64 9.53 -6.19
C THR A 159 -10.63 8.11 -5.62
N VAL A 160 -9.55 7.69 -4.95
CA VAL A 160 -9.43 6.32 -4.43
C VAL A 160 -10.53 6.02 -3.41
N ILE A 161 -10.75 6.91 -2.45
CA ILE A 161 -11.72 6.72 -1.36
C ILE A 161 -13.17 6.72 -1.89
N SER A 162 -13.47 7.48 -2.96
CA SER A 162 -14.81 7.46 -3.56
C SER A 162 -15.20 6.11 -4.17
N TYR A 163 -14.22 5.31 -4.64
CA TYR A 163 -14.45 3.97 -5.15
C TYR A 163 -14.32 2.91 -4.06
N PHE A 164 -13.29 3.02 -3.21
CA PHE A 164 -12.95 2.01 -2.22
C PHE A 164 -12.74 2.63 -0.84
N PRO A 165 -13.82 2.89 -0.08
CA PRO A 165 -13.74 3.61 1.20
C PRO A 165 -12.98 2.85 2.28
N ASP A 166 -12.78 1.53 2.13
CA ASP A 166 -12.08 0.71 3.12
C ASP A 166 -10.72 0.15 2.63
N VAL A 167 -10.21 0.59 1.48
CA VAL A 167 -8.93 0.11 0.93
C VAL A 167 -7.76 0.53 1.80
N THR A 168 -6.70 -0.27 1.83
CA THR A 168 -5.44 0.16 2.46
C THR A 168 -4.73 1.17 1.56
N LEU A 169 -4.42 2.34 2.11
CA LEU A 169 -3.62 3.36 1.45
C LEU A 169 -2.15 3.17 1.78
N SER A 170 -1.28 3.25 0.77
CA SER A 170 0.18 3.24 0.94
C SER A 170 0.73 4.59 0.50
N LEU A 171 0.93 5.50 1.45
CA LEU A 171 1.22 6.90 1.15
C LEU A 171 2.69 7.20 1.40
N GLY A 172 3.35 7.73 0.39
CA GLY A 172 4.77 8.03 0.45
C GLY A 172 5.10 9.49 0.23
N TRP A 173 6.40 9.75 0.23
CA TRP A 173 6.98 11.02 -0.15
C TRP A 173 7.90 10.79 -1.34
N THR A 174 7.88 11.71 -2.30
CA THR A 174 8.92 11.69 -3.34
C THR A 174 10.27 11.98 -2.70
N THR A 175 11.29 11.26 -3.13
CA THR A 175 12.65 11.38 -2.57
C THR A 175 13.68 11.41 -3.67
N GLY A 176 14.62 12.34 -3.56
CA GLY A 176 15.72 12.48 -4.51
C GLY A 176 16.91 11.60 -4.12
N ARG A 177 17.85 11.44 -5.04
CA ARG A 177 19.15 10.84 -4.71
C ARG A 177 19.90 11.77 -3.75
N ILE A 178 20.32 11.24 -2.61
CA ILE A 178 21.08 12.00 -1.62
C ILE A 178 22.44 11.36 -1.45
N ASN A 179 23.51 12.15 -1.62
CA ASN A 179 24.83 11.72 -1.18
C ASN A 179 24.78 11.56 0.36
N SER A 180 25.14 10.38 0.87
CA SER A 180 25.01 9.98 2.28
C SER A 180 25.51 11.00 3.31
N LYS A 181 26.47 11.87 2.93
CA LYS A 181 27.01 12.95 3.78
C LYS A 181 26.05 14.13 4.03
N CYS A 182 25.05 14.35 3.18
CA CYS A 182 24.11 15.47 3.27
C CYS A 182 22.66 15.00 3.55
N ASN A 183 22.50 13.73 3.95
CA ASN A 183 21.18 13.17 4.19
C ASN A 183 20.63 13.59 5.55
N THR A 184 19.54 14.37 5.55
CA THR A 184 18.86 14.83 6.77
C THR A 184 17.69 13.94 7.18
N GLY A 185 17.32 12.95 6.38
CA GLY A 185 16.08 12.20 6.58
C GLY A 185 14.82 13.07 6.42
N TYR A 186 13.65 12.46 6.63
CA TYR A 186 12.36 13.11 6.85
C TYR A 186 12.39 14.00 8.09
N SER A 187 11.91 15.23 7.96
CA SER A 187 11.79 16.19 9.07
C SER A 187 10.46 16.05 9.80
N LEU A 188 10.38 16.64 11.01
CA LEU A 188 9.13 16.68 11.76
C LEU A 188 7.99 17.36 10.96
N ALA A 189 8.29 18.43 10.23
CA ALA A 189 7.30 19.12 9.40
C ALA A 189 6.73 18.20 8.30
N MET A 190 7.59 17.40 7.64
CA MET A 190 7.16 16.46 6.59
C MET A 190 6.21 15.38 7.13
N VAL A 191 6.47 14.86 8.32
CA VAL A 191 5.58 13.85 8.93
C VAL A 191 4.32 14.47 9.54
N GLN A 192 4.37 15.72 10.00
CA GLN A 192 3.20 16.46 10.46
C GLN A 192 2.22 16.74 9.32
N GLU A 193 2.72 17.15 8.16
CA GLU A 193 1.91 17.35 6.95
C GLU A 193 1.20 16.05 6.53
N MET A 194 1.92 14.93 6.51
CA MET A 194 1.33 13.61 6.25
C MET A 194 0.25 13.25 7.28
N ALA A 195 0.52 13.50 8.57
CA ALA A 195 -0.44 13.24 9.65
C ALA A 195 -1.72 14.09 9.50
N GLU A 196 -1.59 15.34 9.09
CA GLU A 196 -2.72 16.24 8.84
C GLU A 196 -3.62 15.74 7.71
N LEU A 197 -3.04 15.32 6.58
CA LEU A 197 -3.79 14.74 5.46
C LEU A 197 -4.53 13.45 5.82
N CYS A 198 -3.95 12.67 6.74
CA CYS A 198 -4.47 11.35 7.12
C CYS A 198 -5.45 11.39 8.31
N ARG A 199 -5.50 12.50 9.06
CA ARG A 199 -6.22 12.62 10.34
C ARG A 199 -7.69 12.17 10.26
N ASP A 200 -8.41 12.66 9.26
CA ASP A 200 -9.85 12.43 9.11
C ASP A 200 -10.17 11.22 8.23
N ARG A 201 -9.15 10.43 7.87
CA ARG A 201 -9.29 9.22 7.06
C ARG A 201 -9.58 8.02 7.95
N THR A 202 -10.41 7.09 7.51
CA THR A 202 -10.80 5.88 8.25
C THR A 202 -10.04 4.62 7.82
N GLN A 203 -9.43 4.66 6.64
CA GLN A 203 -8.71 3.57 5.99
C GLN A 203 -7.50 3.09 6.82
N PRO A 204 -7.06 1.83 6.72
CA PRO A 204 -5.70 1.46 7.08
C PRO A 204 -4.70 2.25 6.23
N ILE A 205 -3.63 2.75 6.84
CA ILE A 205 -2.61 3.54 6.12
C ILE A 205 -1.24 3.02 6.46
N THR A 206 -0.46 2.67 5.44
CA THR A 206 0.97 2.45 5.59
C THR A 206 1.74 3.61 4.98
N PHE A 207 2.80 4.06 5.63
CA PHE A 207 3.66 5.12 5.12
C PHE A 207 4.86 4.51 4.40
N ALA A 208 5.02 4.80 3.10
CA ALA A 208 6.15 4.30 2.32
C ALA A 208 7.39 5.17 2.57
N ALA A 209 8.32 4.66 3.38
CA ALA A 209 9.55 5.35 3.75
C ALA A 209 10.79 4.67 3.15
N ARG A 210 11.68 5.47 2.57
CA ARG A 210 12.91 4.98 1.94
C ARG A 210 13.92 4.54 3.00
N ALA A 211 14.51 3.36 2.85
CA ALA A 211 15.34 2.73 3.89
C ALA A 211 16.51 3.62 4.35
N ASP A 212 17.20 4.28 3.41
CA ASP A 212 18.38 5.13 3.68
C ASP A 212 18.05 6.40 4.49
N LEU A 213 16.76 6.75 4.63
CA LEU A 213 16.28 7.90 5.41
C LEU A 213 15.82 7.52 6.81
N VAL A 214 15.40 6.28 7.03
CA VAL A 214 14.63 5.90 8.22
C VAL A 214 15.46 6.00 9.49
N CYS A 215 16.73 5.56 9.47
CA CYS A 215 17.60 5.62 10.64
C CYS A 215 17.76 7.06 11.18
N ARG A 216 17.74 8.06 10.29
CA ARG A 216 17.86 9.48 10.63
C ARG A 216 16.53 10.13 11.02
N SER A 217 15.42 9.46 10.71
CA SER A 217 14.05 9.97 10.93
C SER A 217 13.25 9.11 11.91
N LYS A 218 13.94 8.31 12.73
CA LYS A 218 13.30 7.38 13.65
C LYS A 218 12.30 8.10 14.56
N SER A 219 12.67 9.23 15.14
CA SER A 219 11.83 9.96 16.09
C SER A 219 10.58 10.52 15.42
N GLU A 220 10.74 11.08 14.22
CA GLU A 220 9.68 11.67 13.41
C GLU A 220 8.69 10.59 12.94
N LEU A 221 9.19 9.47 12.43
CA LEU A 221 8.37 8.35 11.98
C LEU A 221 7.66 7.65 13.15
N LEU A 222 8.31 7.52 14.31
CA LEU A 222 7.65 7.02 15.53
C LEU A 222 6.52 7.95 15.97
N TRP A 223 6.75 9.26 15.97
CA TRP A 223 5.71 10.24 16.27
C TRP A 223 4.52 10.11 15.30
N LEU A 224 4.77 9.93 14.00
CA LEU A 224 3.72 9.72 13.00
C LEU A 224 2.89 8.46 13.31
N LEU A 225 3.54 7.33 13.60
CA LEU A 225 2.83 6.08 13.93
C LEU A 225 2.05 6.17 15.26
N GLN A 226 2.40 7.07 16.17
CA GLN A 226 1.63 7.27 17.41
C GLN A 226 0.30 7.97 17.19
N GLN A 227 0.09 8.65 16.05
CA GLN A 227 -1.13 9.41 15.80
C GLN A 227 -2.36 8.52 15.59
N SER A 228 -2.18 7.25 15.21
CA SER A 228 -3.27 6.31 15.00
C SER A 228 -2.78 4.86 15.04
N ASN A 229 -3.59 3.95 15.59
CA ASN A 229 -3.31 2.51 15.56
C ASN A 229 -3.49 1.89 14.16
N ARG A 230 -4.12 2.61 13.23
CA ARG A 230 -4.29 2.20 11.82
C ARG A 230 -3.04 2.43 10.99
N TYR A 231 -2.06 3.16 11.54
CA TYR A 231 -0.86 3.55 10.82
C TYR A 231 0.22 2.47 10.91
N THR A 232 0.82 2.15 9.78
CA THR A 232 1.99 1.27 9.67
C THR A 232 3.07 1.94 8.83
N LEU A 233 4.23 1.31 8.74
CA LEU A 233 5.36 1.77 7.96
C LEU A 233 5.74 0.69 6.95
N THR A 234 5.97 1.05 5.69
CA THR A 234 6.57 0.17 4.68
C THR A 234 7.92 0.74 4.31
N ILE A 235 8.97 0.02 4.66
CA ILE A 235 10.35 0.37 4.30
C ILE A 235 10.59 -0.10 2.87
N TRP A 236 10.97 0.80 1.97
CA TRP A 236 11.27 0.48 0.58
C TRP A 236 12.67 0.92 0.16
N THR A 237 13.19 0.33 -0.91
CA THR A 237 14.53 0.64 -1.45
C THR A 237 14.54 0.81 -2.95
N GLY A 238 15.24 1.82 -3.43
CA GLY A 238 15.68 1.93 -4.82
C GLY A 238 16.94 1.12 -5.09
N LYS A 239 17.22 0.86 -6.38
CA LYS A 239 18.38 0.07 -6.83
C LYS A 239 19.74 0.66 -6.41
N ASP A 240 19.81 1.97 -6.29
CA ASP A 240 21.05 2.70 -6.00
C ASP A 240 21.11 3.23 -4.56
N ASP A 241 20.23 2.74 -3.68
CA ASP A 241 20.18 3.20 -2.29
C ASP A 241 21.31 2.55 -1.47
N GLU A 242 22.00 3.37 -0.68
CA GLU A 242 23.06 2.92 0.23
C GLU A 242 22.47 2.69 1.62
N TYR A 243 22.29 1.43 2.00
CA TYR A 243 21.86 1.00 3.33
C TYR A 243 22.48 -0.36 3.67
N SER A 244 22.62 -0.63 4.96
CA SER A 244 23.18 -1.87 5.48
C SER A 244 22.13 -2.78 6.10
N VAL A 245 22.48 -4.05 6.31
CA VAL A 245 21.65 -4.97 7.10
C VAL A 245 21.50 -4.46 8.55
N ASP A 246 22.54 -3.82 9.10
CA ASP A 246 22.49 -3.22 10.43
C ASP A 246 21.46 -2.09 10.52
N ASP A 247 21.29 -1.30 9.46
CA ASP A 247 20.22 -0.30 9.37
C ASP A 247 18.84 -0.96 9.46
N LEU A 248 18.62 -2.06 8.72
CA LEU A 248 17.34 -2.79 8.77
C LEU A 248 17.09 -3.43 10.15
N LEU A 249 18.13 -3.96 10.78
CA LEU A 249 18.06 -4.48 12.16
C LEU A 249 17.75 -3.37 13.16
N PHE A 250 18.35 -2.18 13.00
CA PHE A 250 18.04 -1.01 13.81
C PHE A 250 16.59 -0.57 13.66
N ILE A 251 16.08 -0.51 12.42
CA ILE A 251 14.67 -0.21 12.13
C ILE A 251 13.78 -1.24 12.83
N ARG A 252 14.05 -2.53 12.64
CA ARG A 252 13.29 -3.61 13.27
C ARG A 252 13.27 -3.55 14.80
N ALA A 253 14.38 -3.15 15.42
CA ALA A 253 14.45 -2.95 16.87
C ALA A 253 13.70 -1.70 17.34
N SER A 254 13.42 -0.76 16.43
CA SER A 254 12.83 0.54 16.75
C SER A 254 11.32 0.59 16.59
N PHE A 255 10.73 -0.25 15.75
CA PHE A 255 9.30 -0.26 15.44
C PHE A 255 8.63 -1.58 15.86
N ASP A 256 7.33 -1.54 16.13
CA ASP A 256 6.53 -2.75 16.34
C ASP A 256 6.54 -3.61 15.07
N LYS A 257 6.97 -4.86 15.18
CA LYS A 257 7.07 -5.84 14.09
C LYS A 257 5.72 -6.08 13.39
N CYS A 258 4.60 -5.88 14.07
CA CYS A 258 3.27 -5.97 13.46
C CYS A 258 2.90 -4.74 12.60
N ARG A 259 3.71 -3.68 12.66
CA ARG A 259 3.43 -2.36 12.05
C ARG A 259 4.55 -1.87 11.13
N VAL A 260 5.54 -2.71 10.83
CA VAL A 260 6.62 -2.38 9.87
C VAL A 260 6.80 -3.51 8.86
N PHE A 261 6.71 -3.17 7.58
CA PHE A 261 6.89 -4.06 6.44
C PHE A 261 8.18 -3.71 5.67
N TYR A 262 8.74 -4.68 4.96
CA TYR A 262 10.07 -4.55 4.32
C TYR A 262 9.99 -4.93 2.83
N ASP A 263 9.78 -3.94 1.97
CA ASP A 263 9.82 -4.01 0.51
C ASP A 263 11.25 -3.73 0.01
N ILE A 264 12.15 -4.67 0.31
CA ILE A 264 13.61 -4.50 0.21
C ILE A 264 14.15 -5.36 -0.94
N LEU A 265 15.07 -4.79 -1.72
CA LEU A 265 15.73 -5.50 -2.82
C LEU A 265 16.80 -6.49 -2.31
N GLU A 266 17.07 -7.51 -3.11
CA GLU A 266 18.18 -8.42 -2.88
C GLU A 266 19.54 -7.76 -3.19
N PRO A 267 20.63 -8.16 -2.51
CA PRO A 267 20.76 -9.26 -1.54
C PRO A 267 20.42 -8.92 -0.08
N GLN A 268 20.28 -7.63 0.27
CA GLN A 268 20.11 -7.21 1.67
C GLN A 268 18.87 -7.80 2.33
N ASN A 269 17.78 -7.98 1.57
CA ASN A 269 16.57 -8.62 2.07
C ASN A 269 16.85 -10.05 2.59
N SER A 270 17.51 -10.91 1.80
CA SER A 270 17.88 -12.26 2.24
C SER A 270 18.79 -12.26 3.46
N GLU A 271 19.78 -11.36 3.51
CA GLU A 271 20.70 -11.25 4.63
C GLU A 271 20.00 -10.80 5.92
N PHE A 272 19.13 -9.80 5.83
CA PHE A 272 18.30 -9.32 6.93
C PHE A 272 17.39 -10.41 7.48
N ARG A 273 16.66 -11.11 6.60
CA ARG A 273 15.76 -12.21 6.98
C ARG A 273 16.52 -13.33 7.70
N LYS A 274 17.67 -13.72 7.16
CA LYS A 274 18.58 -14.68 7.80
C LYS A 274 19.02 -14.22 9.19
N ALA A 275 19.37 -12.94 9.35
CA ALA A 275 19.80 -12.37 10.62
C ALA A 275 18.70 -12.37 11.70
N ILE A 276 17.42 -12.36 11.30
CA ILE A 276 16.28 -12.38 12.22
C ILE A 276 15.64 -13.77 12.37
N GLY A 277 16.20 -14.79 11.73
CA GLY A 277 15.79 -16.19 11.86
C GLY A 277 14.54 -16.57 11.06
N ILE A 278 14.27 -15.89 9.94
CA ILE A 278 13.12 -16.14 9.04
C ILE A 278 13.60 -16.52 7.64
#